data_AF-A0A2W4WD10-F1
#
_entry.id   AF-A0A2W4WD10-F1
#
_cell.length_a   1.000
_cell.length_b   1.000
_cell.length_c   1.000
_cell.angle_alpha   90.00
_cell.angle_beta   90.00
_cell.angle_gamma   90.00
#
_symmetry.space_group_name_H-M   'P 1'
#
loop_
_entity.id
_entity.type
_entity.pdbx_description
1 polymer ?
#
loop_
_entity_poly.entity_id
_entity_poly.type
_entity_poly.pdbx_seq_one_letter_code
_entity_poly.pdbx_strand_id
1 'polypeptide(L)'
;MTGAEILKFLFEAAIKAGAGELAKGGIDLAKKAWAKLKAKFAGEPEVLKALESAEASKSESELANVSPFLDMERVRKSDFWNELMADVQQIQQQINMGNQKNVTQNIDARDSATVKAIANVENANTINL
;
A
#
# COMPACT_ATOMS: atom_id res chain seq x y z
N MET A 1 -7.76 14.56 -0.65
CA MET A 1 -7.68 13.55 -1.69
C MET A 1 -8.87 13.71 -2.63
N THR A 2 -8.61 13.89 -3.93
CA THR A 2 -9.59 13.85 -5.03
C THR A 2 -9.93 12.40 -5.39
N GLY A 3 -10.96 12.19 -6.22
CA GLY A 3 -11.25 10.87 -6.78
C GLY A 3 -10.02 10.27 -7.48
N ALA A 4 -9.32 11.05 -8.30
CA ALA A 4 -8.10 10.61 -8.97
C ALA A 4 -6.99 10.18 -8.00
N GLU A 5 -6.76 10.95 -6.93
CA GLU A 5 -5.72 10.62 -5.93
C GLU A 5 -6.04 9.32 -5.18
N ILE A 6 -7.31 9.11 -4.79
CA ILE A 6 -7.73 7.86 -4.14
C ILE A 6 -7.61 6.68 -5.10
N LEU A 7 -8.09 6.85 -6.31
CA LEU A 7 -8.12 5.78 -7.29
C LEU A 7 -6.70 5.31 -7.61
N LYS A 8 -5.78 6.25 -7.82
CA LYS A 8 -4.35 5.97 -8.00
C LYS A 8 -3.76 5.25 -6.77
N PHE A 9 -4.03 5.74 -5.57
CA PHE A 9 -3.54 5.12 -4.34
C PHE A 9 -4.01 3.67 -4.20
N LEU A 10 -5.31 3.42 -4.38
CA LEU A 10 -5.89 2.08 -4.27
C LEU A 10 -5.37 1.13 -5.34
N PHE A 11 -5.17 1.65 -6.55
CA PHE A 11 -4.57 0.90 -7.64
C PHE A 11 -3.13 0.48 -7.31
N GLU A 12 -2.27 1.42 -6.93
CA GLU A 12 -0.89 1.12 -6.54
C GLU A 12 -0.83 0.15 -5.35
N ALA A 13 -1.70 0.33 -4.36
CA ALA A 13 -1.80 -0.56 -3.22
C ALA A 13 -2.23 -1.98 -3.65
N ALA A 14 -3.17 -2.12 -4.59
CA ALA A 14 -3.59 -3.41 -5.13
C ALA A 14 -2.47 -4.10 -5.92
N ILE A 15 -1.70 -3.35 -6.72
CA ILE A 15 -0.53 -3.89 -7.45
C ILE A 15 0.53 -4.38 -6.47
N LYS A 16 0.90 -3.57 -5.46
CA LYS A 16 1.85 -3.96 -4.41
C LYS A 16 1.35 -5.15 -3.57
N ALA A 17 0.04 -5.21 -3.30
CA ALA A 17 -0.58 -6.34 -2.63
C ALA A 17 -0.50 -7.63 -3.45
N GLY A 18 -0.67 -7.53 -4.78
CA GLY A 18 -0.50 -8.65 -5.71
C GLY A 18 0.96 -9.12 -5.82
N ALA A 19 1.91 -8.21 -5.68
CA ALA A 19 3.35 -8.51 -5.65
C ALA A 19 3.85 -9.00 -4.27
N GLY A 20 3.01 -8.95 -3.23
CA GLY A 20 3.39 -9.33 -1.86
C GLY A 20 4.30 -8.31 -1.15
N GLU A 21 4.35 -7.07 -1.65
CA GLU A 21 5.21 -6.00 -1.13
C GLU A 21 4.60 -5.26 0.07
N LEU A 22 3.36 -5.61 0.45
CA LEU A 22 2.69 -5.11 1.64
C LEU A 22 2.72 -6.16 2.77
N ALA A 23 2.70 -5.70 4.02
CA ALA A 23 2.42 -6.59 5.14
C ALA A 23 1.05 -7.28 4.95
N LYS A 24 0.86 -8.51 5.48
CA LYS A 24 -0.37 -9.30 5.29
C LYS A 24 -1.66 -8.49 5.52
N GLY A 25 -1.74 -7.72 6.61
CA GLY A 25 -2.91 -6.86 6.89
C GLY A 25 -3.14 -5.77 5.83
N GLY A 26 -2.08 -5.22 5.24
CA GLY A 26 -2.17 -4.28 4.13
C GLY A 26 -2.57 -4.94 2.80
N ILE A 27 -2.16 -6.18 2.56
CA ILE A 27 -2.55 -6.96 1.37
C ILE A 27 -4.07 -7.18 1.36
N ASP A 28 -4.63 -7.68 2.46
CA ASP A 28 -6.06 -7.99 2.54
C ASP A 28 -6.93 -6.72 2.42
N LEU A 29 -6.52 -5.63 3.07
CA LEU A 29 -7.21 -4.35 2.98
C LEU A 29 -7.17 -3.77 1.57
N ALA A 30 -6.00 -3.77 0.91
CA ALA A 30 -5.87 -3.25 -0.45
C ALA A 30 -6.72 -4.04 -1.46
N LYS A 31 -6.70 -5.38 -1.37
CA LYS A 31 -7.54 -6.24 -2.21
C LYS A 31 -9.03 -6.01 -1.96
N LYS A 32 -9.44 -5.88 -0.70
CA LYS A 32 -10.83 -5.62 -0.32
C LYS A 32 -11.30 -4.26 -0.85
N ALA A 33 -10.51 -3.21 -0.68
CA ALA A 33 -10.84 -1.87 -1.16
C ALA A 33 -10.96 -1.83 -2.69
N TRP A 34 -10.04 -2.49 -3.41
CA TRP A 34 -10.09 -2.61 -4.86
C TRP A 34 -11.34 -3.38 -5.34
N ALA A 35 -11.66 -4.50 -4.69
CA ALA A 35 -12.86 -5.27 -4.98
C ALA A 35 -14.15 -4.47 -4.70
N LYS A 36 -14.19 -3.70 -3.60
CA LYS A 36 -15.33 -2.81 -3.28
C LYS A 36 -15.54 -1.76 -4.37
N LEU A 37 -14.46 -1.18 -4.87
CA LEU A 37 -14.51 -0.20 -5.96
C LEU A 37 -15.09 -0.81 -7.24
N LYS A 38 -14.63 -2.01 -7.63
CA LYS A 38 -15.21 -2.77 -8.77
C LYS A 38 -16.68 -3.10 -8.54
N ALA A 39 -17.06 -3.55 -7.34
CA ALA A 39 -18.45 -3.90 -7.01
C ALA A 39 -19.37 -2.67 -7.07
N LYS A 40 -18.92 -1.51 -6.61
CA LYS A 40 -19.68 -0.26 -6.67
C LYS A 40 -20.00 0.15 -8.12
N PHE A 41 -19.04 -0.03 -9.02
CA PHE A 41 -19.18 0.32 -10.43
C PHE A 41 -19.60 -0.85 -11.32
N ALA A 42 -20.07 -1.97 -10.76
CA ALA A 42 -20.52 -3.11 -11.54
C ALA A 42 -21.73 -2.79 -12.45
N GLY A 43 -22.52 -1.77 -12.10
CA GLY A 43 -23.61 -1.25 -12.94
C GLY A 43 -23.16 -0.27 -14.02
N GLU A 44 -21.87 0.08 -14.09
CA GLU A 44 -21.28 1.03 -15.03
C GLU A 44 -20.22 0.28 -15.87
N PRO A 45 -20.60 -0.36 -16.99
CA PRO A 45 -19.75 -1.30 -17.72
C PRO A 45 -18.44 -0.68 -18.21
N GLU A 46 -18.47 0.59 -18.62
CA GLU A 46 -17.28 1.32 -19.09
C GLU A 46 -16.29 1.58 -17.95
N VAL A 47 -16.80 1.93 -16.77
CA VAL A 47 -15.99 2.16 -15.57
C VAL A 47 -15.38 0.87 -15.07
N LEU A 48 -16.16 -0.21 -15.02
CA LEU A 48 -15.66 -1.53 -14.63
C LEU A 48 -14.58 -2.01 -15.60
N LYS A 49 -14.80 -1.87 -16.91
CA LYS A 49 -13.81 -2.25 -17.92
C LYS A 49 -12.52 -1.45 -17.79
N ALA A 50 -12.60 -0.16 -17.51
CA ALA A 50 -11.41 0.67 -17.27
C ALA A 50 -10.62 0.21 -16.03
N LEU A 51 -11.31 -0.15 -14.94
CA LEU A 51 -10.69 -0.72 -13.74
C LEU A 51 -10.02 -2.07 -14.01
N GLU A 52 -10.69 -2.97 -14.71
CA GLU A 52 -10.16 -4.29 -15.08
C GLU A 52 -8.97 -4.16 -16.05
N SER A 53 -9.04 -3.23 -17.00
CA SER A 53 -7.98 -2.97 -17.96
C SER A 53 -6.75 -2.38 -17.28
N ALA A 54 -6.94 -1.45 -16.32
CA ALA A 54 -5.87 -0.92 -15.49
C ALA A 54 -5.19 -2.04 -14.68
N GLU A 55 -5.97 -2.91 -14.05
CA GLU A 55 -5.46 -4.05 -13.26
C GLU A 55 -4.70 -5.06 -14.12
N ALA A 56 -5.25 -5.43 -15.28
CA ALA A 56 -4.64 -6.40 -16.19
C ALA A 56 -3.35 -5.88 -16.83
N SER A 57 -3.33 -4.60 -17.24
CA SER A 57 -2.16 -3.96 -17.84
C SER A 57 -1.15 -3.45 -16.80
N LYS A 58 -1.53 -3.43 -15.52
CA LYS A 58 -0.80 -2.76 -14.43
C LYS A 58 -0.45 -1.30 -14.78
N SER A 59 -1.34 -0.62 -15.51
CA SER A 59 -1.17 0.75 -15.97
C SER A 59 -2.27 1.67 -15.44
N GLU A 60 -1.88 2.89 -15.08
CA GLU A 60 -2.80 3.93 -14.61
C GLU A 60 -3.56 4.63 -15.76
N SER A 61 -3.19 4.41 -17.02
CA SER A 61 -3.72 5.18 -18.17
C SER A 61 -5.24 5.16 -18.26
N GLU A 62 -5.88 4.05 -17.87
CA GLU A 62 -7.33 3.88 -17.91
C GLU A 62 -8.05 4.47 -16.68
N LEU A 63 -7.32 4.77 -15.60
CA LEU A 63 -7.90 5.31 -14.35
C LEU A 63 -8.41 6.75 -14.49
N ALA A 64 -7.90 7.49 -15.48
CA ALA A 64 -8.37 8.83 -15.80
C ALA A 64 -9.88 8.83 -16.15
N ASN A 65 -10.38 7.76 -16.78
CA ASN A 65 -11.79 7.61 -17.16
C ASN A 65 -12.70 7.31 -15.96
N VAL A 66 -12.14 6.74 -14.89
CA VAL A 66 -12.89 6.34 -13.68
C VAL A 66 -12.93 7.47 -12.64
N SER A 67 -11.91 8.33 -12.62
CA SER A 67 -11.76 9.40 -11.64
C SER A 67 -12.98 10.33 -11.51
N PRO A 68 -13.66 10.77 -12.61
CA PRO A 68 -14.85 11.62 -12.52
C PRO A 68 -16.02 10.96 -11.79
N PHE A 69 -16.22 9.65 -11.97
CA PHE A 69 -17.28 8.90 -11.29
C PHE A 69 -17.03 8.84 -9.79
N LEU A 70 -15.76 8.66 -9.41
CA LEU A 70 -15.38 8.64 -8.01
C LEU A 70 -15.48 10.04 -7.37
N ASP A 71 -15.18 11.10 -8.13
CA ASP A 71 -15.40 12.48 -7.68
C ASP A 71 -16.89 12.82 -7.51
N MET A 72 -17.80 12.22 -8.30
CA MET A 72 -19.23 12.39 -8.05
C MET A 72 -19.66 11.78 -6.71
N GLU A 73 -19.16 10.59 -6.38
CA GLU A 73 -19.41 9.96 -5.07
C GLU A 73 -18.87 10.83 -3.91
N ARG A 74 -17.70 11.45 -4.09
CA ARG A 74 -17.14 12.45 -3.15
C ARG A 74 -18.05 13.66 -2.97
N VAL A 75 -18.49 14.27 -4.08
CA VAL A 75 -19.34 15.47 -4.03
C VAL A 75 -20.68 15.17 -3.35
N ARG A 76 -21.23 13.97 -3.61
CA ARG A 76 -22.45 13.49 -2.97
C ARG A 76 -22.26 13.10 -1.50
N LYS A 77 -21.01 13.06 -1.01
CA LYS A 77 -20.63 12.56 0.32
C LYS A 77 -21.29 11.22 0.62
N SER A 78 -21.29 10.33 -0.36
CA SER A 78 -21.95 9.04 -0.21
C SER A 78 -21.31 8.20 0.88
N ASP A 79 -22.08 7.31 1.49
CA ASP A 79 -21.55 6.35 2.47
C ASP A 79 -20.40 5.53 1.87
N PHE A 80 -20.52 5.19 0.58
CA PHE A 80 -19.46 4.55 -0.18
C PHE A 80 -18.15 5.36 -0.15
N TRP A 81 -18.20 6.67 -0.40
CA TRP A 81 -17.00 7.51 -0.35
C TRP A 81 -16.38 7.55 1.05
N ASN A 82 -17.19 7.64 2.10
CA ASN A 82 -16.71 7.68 3.47
C ASN A 82 -16.04 6.35 3.87
N GLU A 83 -16.66 5.23 3.51
CA GLU A 83 -16.08 3.91 3.72
C GLU A 83 -14.78 3.72 2.93
N LEU A 84 -14.74 4.15 1.67
CA LEU A 84 -13.55 4.05 0.84
C LEU A 84 -12.39 4.87 1.41
N MET A 85 -12.68 6.08 1.91
CA MET A 85 -11.70 6.91 2.61
C MET A 85 -11.19 6.25 3.89
N ALA A 86 -12.05 5.58 4.65
CA ALA A 86 -11.63 4.83 5.83
C ALA A 86 -10.71 3.66 5.45
N ASP A 87 -11.05 2.92 4.39
CA ASP A 87 -10.20 1.85 3.85
C ASP A 87 -8.83 2.39 3.41
N VAL A 88 -8.79 3.52 2.70
CA VAL A 88 -7.53 4.20 2.29
C VAL A 88 -6.68 4.57 3.51
N GLN A 89 -7.28 5.16 4.54
CA GLN A 89 -6.56 5.53 5.76
C GLN A 89 -5.98 4.31 6.48
N GLN A 90 -6.73 3.20 6.55
CA GLN A 90 -6.23 1.96 7.16
C GLN A 90 -5.07 1.35 6.36
N ILE A 91 -5.15 1.34 5.03
CA ILE A 91 -4.06 0.87 4.17
C ILE A 91 -2.81 1.74 4.37
N GLN A 92 -2.96 3.06 4.41
CA GLN A 92 -1.86 4.00 4.65
C GLN A 92 -1.19 3.73 6.00
N GLN A 93 -1.98 3.48 7.05
CA GLN A 93 -1.46 3.12 8.37
C GLN A 93 -0.67 1.80 8.33
N GLN A 94 -1.18 0.76 7.66
CA GLN A 94 -0.47 -0.52 7.53
C GLN A 94 0.86 -0.38 6.77
N ILE A 95 0.88 0.44 5.70
CA ILE A 95 2.11 0.75 4.96
C ILE A 95 3.13 1.42 5.87
N ASN A 96 2.70 2.45 6.62
CA ASN A 96 3.59 3.18 7.52
C ASN A 96 4.14 2.30 8.65
N MET A 97 3.31 1.45 9.25
CA MET A 97 3.73 0.48 10.26
C MET A 97 4.69 -0.57 9.71
N GLY A 98 4.45 -1.08 8.51
CA GLY A 98 5.35 -2.02 7.83
C GLY A 98 6.73 -1.40 7.58
N ASN A 99 6.77 -0.15 7.14
CA ASN A 99 8.01 0.60 6.93
C ASN A 99 8.78 0.81 8.25
N GLN A 100 8.09 1.15 9.34
CA GLN A 100 8.75 1.29 10.65
C GLN A 100 9.35 -0.03 11.13
N LYS A 101 8.64 -1.15 10.98
CA LYS A 101 9.13 -2.47 11.42
C LYS A 101 10.40 -2.89 10.67
N ASN A 102 10.48 -2.61 9.37
CA ASN A 102 11.67 -2.86 8.55
C ASN A 102 12.86 -1.97 8.95
N VAL A 103 12.62 -0.70 9.31
CA VAL A 103 13.69 0.20 9.78
C VAL A 103 14.24 -0.25 11.14
N THR A 104 13.37 -0.60 12.10
CA THR A 104 13.80 -1.09 13.42
C THR A 104 14.63 -2.38 13.30
N GLN A 105 14.17 -3.36 12.53
CA GLN A 105 14.92 -4.61 12.33
C GLN A 105 16.30 -4.40 11.66
N ASN A 106 16.42 -3.43 10.75
CA ASN A 106 17.69 -3.15 10.09
C ASN A 106 18.68 -2.42 11.03
N ILE A 107 18.16 -1.57 11.94
CA ILE A 107 18.98 -0.93 12.99
C ILE A 107 19.45 -1.99 13.99
N ASP A 108 18.56 -2.85 14.49
CA ASP A 108 18.93 -3.90 15.46
C ASP A 108 19.96 -4.90 14.88
N ALA A 109 19.81 -5.26 13.60
CA ALA A 109 20.76 -6.15 12.93
C ALA A 109 22.13 -5.51 12.71
N ARG A 110 22.16 -4.22 12.31
CA ARG A 110 23.40 -3.48 12.12
C ARG A 110 24.13 -3.24 13.44
N ASP A 111 23.40 -2.88 14.49
CA ASP A 111 23.97 -2.65 15.82
C ASP A 111 24.52 -3.95 16.43
N SER A 112 23.78 -5.06 16.33
CA SER A 112 24.26 -6.39 16.75
C SER A 112 25.53 -6.83 15.99
N ALA A 113 25.63 -6.53 14.69
CA ALA A 113 26.83 -6.83 13.91
C ALA A 113 28.03 -5.94 14.29
N THR A 114 27.80 -4.65 14.53
CA THR A 114 28.84 -3.71 14.98
C THR A 114 29.35 -4.06 16.38
N VAL A 115 28.44 -4.37 17.32
CA VAL A 115 28.81 -4.78 18.68
C VAL A 115 29.61 -6.09 18.68
N LYS A 116 29.23 -7.09 17.86
CA LYS A 116 30.01 -8.33 17.71
C LYS A 116 31.39 -8.09 17.08
N ALA A 117 31.50 -7.18 16.12
CA ALA A 117 32.77 -6.83 15.51
C ALA A 117 33.72 -6.16 16.52
N ILE A 118 33.21 -5.23 17.34
CA ILE A 118 34.01 -4.56 18.39
C ILE A 118 34.47 -5.56 19.45
N ALA A 119 33.56 -6.41 19.95
CA ALA A 119 33.90 -7.43 20.96
C ALA A 119 34.98 -8.42 20.48
N ASN A 120 35.01 -8.75 19.19
CA ASN A 120 36.05 -9.60 18.60
C ASN A 120 37.39 -8.87 18.44
N VAL A 121 37.39 -7.56 18.16
CA VAL A 121 38.62 -6.76 18.07
C VAL A 121 39.23 -6.51 19.45
N GLU A 122 38.42 -6.28 20.48
CA GLU A 122 38.92 -6.13 21.86
C GLU A 122 39.54 -7.43 22.40
N ASN A 123 38.97 -8.60 22.09
CA ASN A 123 39.57 -9.89 22.47
C ASN A 123 40.83 -10.26 21.66
N ALA A 124 40.95 -9.78 20.41
CA ALA A 124 42.14 -10.02 19.60
C ALA A 124 43.34 -9.18 20.05
N ASN A 125 43.10 -8.01 20.65
CA ASN A 125 44.15 -7.09 21.09
C ASN A 125 44.70 -7.38 22.50
N THR A 126 44.15 -8.35 23.22
CA THR A 126 44.63 -8.79 24.54
C THR A 126 45.52 -10.04 24.50
N ILE A 127 45.76 -10.63 23.33
CA ILE A 127 46.73 -11.72 23.18
C ILE A 127 48.05 -11.16 22.65
N ASN A 128 48.75 -10.42 23.49
CA ASN A 128 50.19 -10.31 23.44
C ASN A 128 50.68 -9.68 24.74
N LEU A 129 51.01 -10.54 25.70
CA LEU A 129 52.19 -10.47 26.58
C LEU A 129 52.39 -11.86 27.21
#